data_AF-A0A9W7DXN1-F1
#
_entry.id   AF-A0A9W7DXN1-F1
#
_cell.length_a   1.000
_cell.length_b   1.000
_cell.length_c   1.000
_cell.angle_alpha   90.00
_cell.angle_beta   90.00
_cell.angle_gamma   90.00
#
_symmetry.space_group_name_H-M   'P 1'
#
loop_
_entity.id
_entity.type
_entity.pdbx_description
1 polymer ?
#
loop_
_entity_poly.entity_id
_entity_poly.type
_entity_poly.pdbx_seq_one_letter_code
_entity_poly.pdbx_strand_id
1 'polypeptide(L)'
;MTLKFASAPSILPAIAVLLLFQLCVTDGGWVDPDSQNVVTTSIIDGTQYSLVMSDEFEAKGRGFADGEDSVWTALDKSDDDMSAAGGGSLHFYNSTHATTSNGFLNISTTSSKTTWTGYNPFKESFVDLEKTYKSAMVNSWNKFCFTGGIVEIDAILPGDPNTAGLWPAIWILGNLGRATYEGSTNGIWPWSYDTCDRDKQHAQHLSGCSSVNHYGMNPMMGRGSTEIDILELMPGEKGWLPSTAPKIQRPYGAMTLQVAPGVEKNRPQSGHPPGRVGEHVASRERRAC
;
A
#
# COMPACT_ATOMS: atom_id res chain seq x y z
N MET A 1 7.93 -1.42 12.46
CA MET A 1 7.03 -0.37 11.91
C MET A 1 6.08 0.03 13.02
N THR A 2 5.78 1.32 13.14
CA THR A 2 5.16 1.88 14.36
C THR A 2 4.15 2.97 13.94
N LEU A 3 2.90 2.91 14.43
CA LEU A 3 1.87 3.93 14.20
C LEU A 3 1.36 4.51 15.53
N LYS A 4 1.24 5.84 15.59
CA LYS A 4 0.86 6.59 16.79
C LYS A 4 -0.30 7.56 16.53
N PHE A 5 -1.31 7.61 17.42
CA PHE A 5 -2.46 8.55 17.40
C PHE A 5 -2.35 9.60 18.52
N ALA A 6 -2.92 10.80 18.33
CA ALA A 6 -2.88 11.86 19.35
C ALA A 6 -3.60 11.44 20.65
N SER A 7 -3.00 11.74 21.81
CA SER A 7 -3.56 11.35 23.11
C SER A 7 -4.56 12.38 23.66
N ALA A 8 -5.64 11.88 24.27
CA ALA A 8 -6.55 12.68 25.09
C ALA A 8 -6.27 12.40 26.58
N PRO A 9 -6.27 13.40 27.47
CA PRO A 9 -5.96 13.20 28.88
C PRO A 9 -7.16 12.62 29.65
N SER A 10 -7.12 11.31 29.94
CA SER A 10 -8.07 10.66 30.85
C SER A 10 -7.42 10.35 32.21
N ILE A 11 -7.79 11.14 33.23
CA ILE A 11 -7.41 10.93 34.63
C ILE A 11 -8.53 10.16 35.33
N LEU A 12 -8.20 9.04 35.99
CA LEU A 12 -8.89 8.53 37.21
C LEU A 12 -8.17 7.26 37.73
N PRO A 13 -7.79 7.19 39.02
CA PRO A 13 -7.26 5.96 39.61
C PRO A 13 -8.38 5.11 40.20
N ALA A 14 -8.38 3.80 39.91
CA ALA A 14 -9.22 2.82 40.58
C ALA A 14 -8.34 1.66 41.07
N ILE A 15 -8.24 1.49 42.40
CA ILE A 15 -7.52 0.38 43.02
C ILE A 15 -8.44 -0.84 43.02
N ALA A 16 -8.04 -1.91 42.34
CA ALA A 16 -8.71 -3.21 42.38
C ALA A 16 -7.69 -4.30 42.74
N VAL A 17 -7.99 -5.06 43.80
CA VAL A 17 -7.23 -6.25 44.19
C VAL A 17 -7.66 -7.40 43.29
N LEU A 18 -6.73 -7.97 42.51
CA LEU A 18 -7.02 -9.10 41.62
C LEU A 18 -6.30 -10.37 42.08
N LEU A 19 -7.03 -11.49 42.14
CA LEU A 19 -6.42 -12.81 42.35
C LEU A 19 -5.62 -13.22 41.11
N LEU A 20 -4.42 -13.75 41.33
CA LEU A 20 -3.57 -14.36 40.31
C LEU A 20 -4.13 -15.70 39.83
N PHE A 21 -5.16 -15.66 38.99
CA PHE A 21 -5.32 -16.66 37.94
C PHE A 21 -4.52 -16.19 36.74
N GLN A 22 -3.44 -16.89 36.43
CA GLN A 22 -2.59 -16.63 35.27
C GLN A 22 -3.24 -17.19 34.00
N LEU A 23 -4.47 -16.74 33.73
CA LEU A 23 -5.03 -16.77 32.40
C LEU A 23 -4.14 -15.88 31.54
N CYS A 24 -3.43 -16.48 30.59
CA CYS A 24 -2.84 -15.73 29.50
C CYS A 24 -3.98 -15.25 28.59
N VAL A 25 -4.69 -14.20 29.05
CA VAL A 25 -5.45 -13.34 28.17
C VAL A 25 -4.38 -12.63 27.35
N THR A 26 -4.06 -13.19 26.19
CA THR A 26 -3.43 -12.44 25.12
C THR A 26 -4.46 -11.39 24.70
N ASP A 27 -4.45 -10.27 25.40
CA ASP A 27 -5.13 -9.08 24.92
C ASP A 27 -4.45 -8.76 23.59
N GLY A 28 -5.20 -8.93 22.50
CA GLY A 28 -4.69 -8.96 21.13
C GLY A 28 -4.33 -7.56 20.67
N GLY A 29 -3.38 -6.95 21.35
CA GLY A 29 -2.92 -5.60 21.12
C GLY A 29 -2.29 -5.51 19.73
N TRP A 30 -2.61 -4.42 19.05
CA TRP A 30 -1.92 -4.02 17.83
C TRP A 30 -0.47 -3.58 18.08
N VAL A 31 -0.10 -3.35 19.34
CA VAL A 31 1.24 -2.95 19.79
C VAL A 31 2.05 -4.20 20.12
N ASP A 32 3.17 -4.37 19.42
CA ASP A 32 4.13 -5.45 19.65
C ASP A 32 4.70 -5.39 21.08
N PRO A 33 4.68 -6.48 21.87
CA PRO A 33 5.25 -6.55 23.22
C PRO A 33 6.70 -6.09 23.33
N ASP A 34 7.50 -6.20 22.26
CA ASP A 34 8.92 -5.79 22.26
C ASP A 34 9.11 -4.27 22.01
N SER A 35 8.03 -3.51 21.83
CA SER A 35 8.04 -2.06 21.56
C SER A 35 8.47 -1.22 22.77
N GLN A 36 9.62 -0.54 22.66
CA GLN A 36 10.18 0.24 23.77
C GLN A 36 9.77 1.73 23.81
N ASN A 37 9.06 2.25 22.79
CA ASN A 37 8.73 3.68 22.65
C ASN A 37 7.23 3.96 22.40
N VAL A 38 6.45 4.03 23.48
CA VAL A 38 4.97 4.17 23.42
C VAL A 38 4.45 5.62 23.19
N VAL A 39 5.32 6.62 23.05
CA VAL A 39 4.95 8.02 22.73
C VAL A 39 5.95 8.63 21.76
N THR A 40 5.48 9.43 20.79
CA THR A 40 6.29 10.33 19.94
C THR A 40 5.75 11.76 20.06
N THR A 41 6.64 12.75 19.97
CA THR A 41 6.27 14.16 19.81
C THR A 41 6.42 14.56 18.34
N SER A 42 5.38 15.15 17.75
CA SER A 42 5.41 15.67 16.38
C SER A 42 6.43 16.80 16.22
N ILE A 43 7.25 16.70 15.18
CA ILE A 43 8.25 17.72 14.83
C ILE A 43 7.65 18.99 14.20
N ILE A 44 6.35 18.97 13.84
CA ILE A 44 5.67 20.06 13.13
C ILE A 44 5.03 21.05 14.12
N ASP A 45 4.36 20.52 15.15
CA ASP A 45 3.49 21.28 16.06
C ASP A 45 3.71 20.96 17.55
N GLY A 46 4.56 19.99 17.89
CA GLY A 46 4.77 19.54 19.27
C GLY A 46 3.65 18.68 19.86
N THR A 47 2.65 18.27 19.07
CA THR A 47 1.58 17.38 19.54
C THR A 47 2.14 16.01 19.91
N GLN A 48 1.70 15.44 21.05
CA GLN A 48 2.10 14.11 21.49
C GLN A 48 1.15 13.03 20.94
N TYR A 49 1.74 11.96 20.42
CA TYR A 49 1.04 10.80 19.85
C TYR A 49 1.41 9.54 20.63
N SER A 50 0.42 8.80 21.11
CA SER A 50 0.55 7.50 21.76
C SER A 50 0.58 6.36 20.73
N LEU A 51 1.41 5.35 21.00
CA LEU A 51 1.52 4.13 20.21
C LEU A 51 0.23 3.33 20.25
N VAL A 52 -0.23 2.95 19.06
CA VAL A 52 -1.46 2.17 18.86
C VAL A 52 -1.29 0.96 17.97
N MET A 53 -0.21 0.88 17.19
CA MET A 53 0.16 -0.31 16.45
C MET A 53 1.67 -0.35 16.23
N SER A 54 2.28 -1.51 16.39
CA SER A 54 3.68 -1.74 16.06
C SER A 54 3.94 -3.19 15.66
N ASP A 55 5.07 -3.38 14.99
CA ASP A 55 5.68 -4.68 14.75
C ASP A 55 7.20 -4.48 14.69
N GLU A 56 7.91 -5.05 15.65
CA GLU A 56 9.37 -4.98 15.78
C GLU A 56 10.02 -6.25 15.18
N PHE A 57 9.23 -7.20 14.68
CA PHE A 57 9.66 -8.38 13.92
C PHE A 57 10.67 -9.33 14.62
N GLU A 58 10.76 -9.26 15.95
CA GLU A 58 11.71 -10.05 16.77
C GLU A 58 11.45 -11.57 16.73
N ALA A 59 10.18 -11.98 16.68
CA ALA A 59 9.79 -13.38 16.57
C ALA A 59 10.27 -13.99 15.24
N LYS A 60 11.43 -14.67 15.28
CA LYS A 60 12.13 -15.25 14.12
C LYS A 60 11.32 -16.33 13.38
N GLY A 61 11.38 -16.29 12.05
CA GLY A 61 10.83 -17.31 11.16
C GLY A 61 9.32 -17.23 10.99
N ARG A 62 8.70 -16.07 11.22
CA ARG A 62 7.29 -15.84 10.88
C ARG A 62 7.08 -16.08 9.39
N GLY A 63 6.01 -16.81 9.10
CA GLY A 63 5.39 -16.88 7.79
C GLY A 63 4.32 -15.80 7.67
N PHE A 64 4.09 -15.33 6.45
CA PHE A 64 3.12 -14.28 6.16
C PHE A 64 2.13 -14.72 5.06
N ALA A 65 2.01 -16.02 4.76
CA ALA A 65 1.01 -16.47 3.80
C ALA A 65 -0.40 -16.16 4.32
N ASP A 66 -1.40 -16.18 3.42
CA ASP A 66 -2.74 -15.73 3.80
C ASP A 66 -3.35 -16.61 4.92
N GLY A 67 -3.68 -15.96 6.04
CA GLY A 67 -4.13 -16.61 7.27
C GLY A 67 -3.05 -16.99 8.30
N GLU A 68 -1.75 -16.83 8.00
CA GLU A 68 -0.67 -17.20 8.94
C GLU A 68 -0.36 -16.13 10.00
N ASP A 69 -0.50 -14.84 9.67
CA ASP A 69 -0.20 -13.71 10.55
C ASP A 69 -1.45 -12.84 10.80
N SER A 70 -1.60 -12.31 12.01
CA SER A 70 -2.79 -11.55 12.42
C SER A 70 -2.81 -10.10 11.91
N VAL A 71 -1.66 -9.52 11.60
CA VAL A 71 -1.49 -8.12 11.20
C VAL A 71 -1.20 -7.99 9.71
N TRP A 72 -0.41 -8.92 9.16
CA TRP A 72 0.16 -8.86 7.81
C TRP A 72 -0.31 -10.00 6.92
N THR A 73 -0.38 -9.76 5.61
CA THR A 73 -0.54 -10.80 4.58
C THR A 73 0.44 -10.51 3.46
N ALA A 74 1.23 -11.52 3.09
CA ALA A 74 2.07 -11.54 1.90
C ALA A 74 1.30 -12.10 0.69
N LEU A 75 1.70 -11.69 -0.51
CA LEU A 75 1.01 -12.05 -1.75
C LEU A 75 1.69 -13.20 -2.51
N ASP A 76 0.87 -14.06 -3.13
CA ASP A 76 1.28 -15.10 -4.09
C ASP A 76 0.65 -14.85 -5.47
N LYS A 77 1.05 -13.75 -6.13
CA LYS A 77 0.58 -13.35 -7.47
C LYS A 77 1.60 -12.52 -8.25
N SER A 78 1.39 -12.38 -9.56
CA SER A 78 2.03 -11.32 -10.35
C SER A 78 1.61 -9.95 -9.83
N ASP A 79 2.51 -8.99 -9.86
CA ASP A 79 2.23 -7.57 -9.53
C ASP A 79 1.13 -7.01 -10.44
N ASP A 80 1.35 -7.08 -11.75
CA ASP A 80 0.43 -6.57 -12.76
C ASP A 80 -0.83 -7.46 -12.88
N ASP A 81 -2.02 -6.87 -12.65
CA ASP A 81 -3.33 -7.47 -12.96
C ASP A 81 -3.75 -7.15 -14.41
N MET A 82 -2.75 -6.96 -15.27
CA MET A 82 -2.83 -6.80 -16.73
C MET A 82 -3.53 -5.52 -17.22
N SER A 83 -3.80 -4.51 -16.39
CA SER A 83 -4.82 -3.51 -16.75
C SER A 83 -4.54 -2.02 -16.46
N ALA A 84 -3.29 -1.62 -16.16
CA ALA A 84 -2.81 -0.25 -16.48
C ALA A 84 -1.27 -0.14 -16.49
N ALA A 85 -0.65 0.03 -17.67
CA ALA A 85 0.80 0.28 -17.89
C ALA A 85 1.81 -0.78 -17.36
N GLY A 86 1.42 -1.66 -16.43
CA GLY A 86 2.19 -2.78 -15.87
C GLY A 86 2.50 -3.90 -16.87
N GLY A 87 3.38 -3.61 -17.83
CA GLY A 87 4.10 -4.63 -18.59
C GLY A 87 5.55 -4.83 -18.11
N GLY A 88 5.94 -4.11 -17.05
CA GLY A 88 7.34 -3.88 -16.68
C GLY A 88 7.85 -4.67 -15.48
N SER A 89 7.00 -5.03 -14.52
CA SER A 89 7.43 -5.76 -13.32
C SER A 89 7.91 -7.16 -13.69
N LEU A 90 9.16 -7.51 -13.33
CA LEU A 90 9.78 -8.78 -13.73
C LEU A 90 9.61 -9.92 -12.71
N HIS A 91 9.04 -9.60 -11.55
CA HIS A 91 8.83 -10.52 -10.43
C HIS A 91 7.40 -11.07 -10.37
N PHE A 92 7.29 -12.24 -9.74
CA PHE A 92 6.08 -12.76 -9.13
C PHE A 92 6.21 -12.58 -7.62
N TYR A 93 5.22 -12.00 -6.94
CA TYR A 93 5.21 -11.99 -5.48
C TYR A 93 4.96 -13.40 -4.96
N ASN A 94 5.78 -13.84 -4.02
CA ASN A 94 5.66 -15.11 -3.35
C ASN A 94 5.78 -14.92 -1.84
N SER A 95 4.86 -15.50 -1.07
CA SER A 95 4.82 -15.30 0.38
C SER A 95 6.07 -15.81 1.10
N THR A 96 6.71 -16.87 0.60
CA THR A 96 7.93 -17.45 1.20
C THR A 96 9.17 -16.55 1.11
N HIS A 97 9.11 -15.48 0.30
CA HIS A 97 10.17 -14.48 0.18
C HIS A 97 10.08 -13.36 1.24
N ALA A 98 9.02 -13.34 2.04
CA ALA A 98 8.91 -12.53 3.26
C ALA A 98 9.03 -13.42 4.51
N THR A 99 9.98 -13.10 5.40
CA THR A 99 10.11 -13.78 6.69
C THR A 99 10.81 -12.89 7.72
N THR A 100 10.84 -13.27 8.99
CA THR A 100 11.50 -12.50 10.05
C THR A 100 12.82 -13.12 10.50
N SER A 101 13.84 -12.28 10.71
CA SER A 101 15.07 -12.71 11.39
C SER A 101 15.82 -11.51 11.97
N ASN A 102 16.37 -11.68 13.18
CA ASN A 102 17.23 -10.71 13.88
C ASN A 102 16.56 -9.32 14.08
N GLY A 103 15.26 -9.25 14.40
CA GLY A 103 14.54 -7.98 14.54
C GLY A 103 14.15 -7.31 13.21
N PHE A 104 14.19 -8.04 12.08
CA PHE A 104 13.81 -7.49 10.77
C PHE A 104 12.75 -8.34 10.07
N LEU A 105 11.76 -7.66 9.48
CA LEU A 105 11.06 -8.17 8.29
C LEU A 105 12.05 -8.18 7.11
N ASN A 106 12.37 -9.37 6.63
CA ASN A 106 13.26 -9.59 5.50
C ASN A 106 12.41 -9.87 4.25
N ILE A 107 12.40 -8.94 3.31
CA ILE A 107 11.89 -9.14 1.95
C ILE A 107 13.07 -9.46 1.03
N SER A 108 13.07 -10.65 0.46
CA SER A 108 14.14 -11.14 -0.41
C SER A 108 13.70 -11.16 -1.88
N THR A 109 14.65 -11.05 -2.81
CA THR A 109 14.39 -11.20 -4.24
C THR A 109 15.36 -12.22 -4.84
N THR A 110 14.86 -13.20 -5.59
CA THR A 110 15.69 -14.22 -6.24
C THR A 110 15.36 -14.40 -7.72
N SER A 111 16.39 -14.73 -8.52
CA SER A 111 16.24 -15.09 -9.94
C SER A 111 15.70 -16.52 -10.07
N SER A 112 14.39 -16.68 -9.88
CA SER A 112 13.68 -17.96 -9.95
C SER A 112 12.43 -17.79 -10.82
N LYS A 113 12.36 -18.55 -11.92
CA LYS A 113 11.20 -18.51 -12.82
C LYS A 113 9.94 -19.02 -12.11
N THR A 114 8.85 -18.29 -12.29
CA THR A 114 7.49 -18.70 -11.94
C THR A 114 6.66 -18.77 -13.22
N THR A 115 5.88 -19.84 -13.36
CA THR A 115 4.91 -20.01 -14.45
C THR A 115 3.54 -20.33 -13.87
N TRP A 116 2.50 -19.67 -14.37
CA TRP A 116 1.12 -19.93 -13.96
C TRP A 116 0.17 -19.70 -15.14
N THR A 117 -1.00 -20.34 -15.12
CA THR A 117 -2.07 -20.04 -16.08
C THR A 117 -2.91 -18.88 -15.53
N GLY A 118 -3.02 -17.79 -16.28
CA GLY A 118 -3.77 -16.58 -15.89
C GLY A 118 -4.66 -16.06 -17.01
N TYR A 119 -5.70 -15.32 -16.66
CA TYR A 119 -6.58 -14.69 -17.65
C TYR A 119 -5.90 -13.47 -18.27
N ASN A 120 -5.81 -13.44 -19.60
CA ASN A 120 -5.29 -12.30 -20.35
C ASN A 120 -6.45 -11.50 -20.95
N PRO A 121 -6.74 -10.27 -20.47
CA PRO A 121 -7.90 -9.50 -20.93
C PRO A 121 -7.78 -9.05 -22.40
N PHE A 122 -6.57 -8.90 -22.95
CA PHE A 122 -6.37 -8.53 -24.36
C PHE A 122 -6.58 -9.70 -25.33
N LYS A 123 -6.48 -10.94 -24.84
CA LYS A 123 -6.74 -12.18 -25.60
C LYS A 123 -8.06 -12.84 -25.19
N GLU A 124 -8.78 -12.27 -24.23
CA GLU A 124 -10.02 -12.75 -23.63
C GLU A 124 -9.99 -14.25 -23.24
N SER A 125 -8.82 -14.76 -22.87
CA SER A 125 -8.57 -16.19 -22.66
C SER A 125 -7.53 -16.45 -21.59
N PHE A 126 -7.58 -17.64 -21.00
CA PHE A 126 -6.52 -18.14 -20.12
C PHE A 126 -5.29 -18.51 -20.95
N VAL A 127 -4.13 -18.04 -20.52
CA VAL A 127 -2.83 -18.29 -21.16
C VAL A 127 -1.79 -18.60 -20.09
N ASP A 128 -0.75 -19.33 -20.48
CA ASP A 128 0.41 -19.50 -19.62
C ASP A 128 1.25 -18.22 -19.60
N LEU A 129 1.57 -17.76 -18.40
CA LEU A 129 2.31 -16.55 -18.09
C LEU A 129 3.59 -16.90 -17.33
N GLU A 130 4.60 -16.04 -17.43
CA GLU A 130 5.86 -16.22 -16.72
C GLU A 130 6.45 -14.91 -16.17
N LYS A 131 7.18 -15.04 -15.07
CA LYS A 131 8.05 -14.02 -14.48
C LYS A 131 9.39 -14.67 -14.14
N THR A 132 10.50 -13.94 -14.29
CA THR A 132 11.86 -14.48 -14.14
C THR A 132 12.41 -14.34 -12.72
N TYR A 133 11.78 -13.50 -11.90
CA TYR A 133 12.16 -13.27 -10.50
C TYR A 133 11.02 -13.63 -9.54
N LYS A 134 11.38 -13.88 -8.29
CA LYS A 134 10.45 -13.91 -7.16
C LYS A 134 10.85 -12.82 -6.16
N SER A 135 9.87 -12.14 -5.60
CA SER A 135 10.02 -11.15 -4.53
C SER A 135 8.84 -11.28 -3.57
N ALA A 136 8.68 -10.39 -2.59
CA ALA A 136 7.49 -10.36 -1.74
C ALA A 136 6.92 -8.94 -1.59
N MET A 137 5.60 -8.88 -1.48
CA MET A 137 4.86 -7.71 -1.00
C MET A 137 4.07 -8.16 0.22
N VAL A 138 4.16 -7.40 1.30
CA VAL A 138 3.46 -7.62 2.57
C VAL A 138 2.58 -6.41 2.85
N ASN A 139 1.33 -6.61 3.27
CA ASN A 139 0.38 -5.54 3.53
C ASN A 139 -0.58 -5.89 4.69
N SER A 140 -1.17 -4.87 5.32
CA SER A 140 -2.16 -5.00 6.39
C SER A 140 -3.59 -4.68 5.93
N TRP A 141 -3.87 -4.81 4.62
CA TRP A 141 -5.14 -4.39 4.02
C TRP A 141 -6.33 -5.07 4.69
N ASN A 142 -7.32 -4.27 5.09
CA ASN A 142 -8.50 -4.69 5.84
C ASN A 142 -8.23 -5.49 7.14
N LYS A 143 -6.98 -5.49 7.66
CA LYS A 143 -6.62 -5.98 9.00
C LYS A 143 -6.49 -4.81 9.98
N PHE A 144 -5.64 -3.84 9.63
CA PHE A 144 -5.42 -2.63 10.42
C PHE A 144 -5.64 -1.37 9.58
N CYS A 145 -6.26 -0.34 10.17
CA CYS A 145 -6.65 0.89 9.49
C CYS A 145 -6.52 2.11 10.41
N PHE A 146 -6.12 3.24 9.84
CA PHE A 146 -5.99 4.51 10.55
C PHE A 146 -6.39 5.70 9.67
N THR A 147 -6.69 6.83 10.30
CA THR A 147 -7.21 8.05 9.64
C THR A 147 -6.29 9.27 9.75
N GLY A 148 -5.18 9.13 10.46
CA GLY A 148 -4.18 10.16 10.71
C GLY A 148 -3.24 9.70 11.83
N GLY A 149 -2.14 10.40 12.06
CA GLY A 149 -1.12 9.99 13.03
C GLY A 149 0.29 10.14 12.50
N ILE A 150 1.24 9.51 13.17
CA ILE A 150 2.63 9.40 12.74
C ILE A 150 2.90 7.92 12.41
N VAL A 151 3.46 7.66 11.23
CA VAL A 151 4.06 6.37 10.86
C VAL A 151 5.58 6.51 11.00
N GLU A 152 6.21 5.60 11.73
CA GLU A 152 7.66 5.49 11.88
C GLU A 152 8.11 4.10 11.38
N ILE A 153 9.14 4.09 10.53
CA ILE A 153 9.74 2.88 9.95
C ILE A 153 11.25 3.05 9.98
N ASP A 154 11.96 2.04 10.49
CA ASP A 154 13.39 1.84 10.24
C ASP A 154 13.55 0.75 9.19
N ALA A 155 14.47 0.92 8.24
CA ALA A 155 14.60 0.06 7.08
C ALA A 155 16.03 0.06 6.50
N ILE A 156 16.56 -1.14 6.27
CA ILE A 156 17.79 -1.35 5.50
C ILE A 156 17.39 -1.70 4.06
N LEU A 157 17.92 -0.94 3.10
CA LEU A 157 17.52 -1.02 1.71
C LEU A 157 18.36 -2.06 0.94
N PRO A 158 17.75 -2.84 0.02
CA PRO A 158 18.46 -3.92 -0.65
C PRO A 158 19.35 -3.44 -1.81
N GLY A 159 20.52 -4.05 -1.94
CA GLY A 159 21.43 -3.87 -3.08
C GLY A 159 22.33 -2.63 -3.02
N ASP A 160 23.12 -2.44 -4.07
CA ASP A 160 23.92 -1.22 -4.26
C ASP A 160 23.05 -0.14 -4.92
N PRO A 161 23.05 1.12 -4.43
CA PRO A 161 22.20 2.18 -4.96
C PRO A 161 22.49 2.53 -6.44
N ASN A 162 23.65 2.17 -6.98
CA ASN A 162 24.02 2.38 -8.38
C ASN A 162 23.69 1.16 -9.27
N THR A 163 23.22 0.04 -8.69
CA THR A 163 22.79 -1.14 -9.46
C THR A 163 21.29 -1.07 -9.73
N ALA A 164 20.89 -1.02 -11.00
CA ALA A 164 19.48 -0.96 -11.39
C ALA A 164 18.80 -2.34 -11.28
N GLY A 165 17.47 -2.34 -11.07
CA GLY A 165 16.61 -3.52 -11.21
C GLY A 165 15.77 -3.85 -9.97
N LEU A 166 16.15 -3.36 -8.80
CA LEU A 166 15.29 -3.37 -7.61
C LEU A 166 14.48 -2.07 -7.54
N TRP A 167 13.29 -2.14 -6.96
CA TRP A 167 12.39 -1.01 -6.71
C TRP A 167 11.76 -1.18 -5.32
N PRO A 168 12.52 -0.96 -4.22
CA PRO A 168 11.97 -1.09 -2.89
C PRO A 168 11.03 0.09 -2.60
N ALA A 169 9.84 -0.23 -2.08
CA ALA A 169 8.81 0.75 -1.77
C ALA A 169 8.14 0.43 -0.42
N ILE A 170 7.78 1.48 0.30
CA ILE A 170 7.02 1.46 1.56
C ILE A 170 6.01 2.60 1.47
N TRP A 171 4.73 2.25 1.45
CA TRP A 171 3.65 3.15 1.11
C TRP A 171 2.37 2.73 1.83
N ILE A 172 1.41 3.65 1.91
CA ILE A 172 0.11 3.41 2.51
C ILE A 172 -1.00 3.74 1.51
N LEU A 173 -2.07 2.94 1.55
CA LEU A 173 -3.17 2.99 0.60
C LEU A 173 -4.51 3.16 1.32
N GLY A 174 -5.38 4.04 0.78
CA GLY A 174 -6.75 4.16 1.24
C GLY A 174 -7.52 2.84 1.07
N ASN A 175 -7.98 2.26 2.18
CA ASN A 175 -8.48 0.87 2.32
C ASN A 175 -9.63 0.45 1.37
N LEU A 176 -10.24 1.39 0.63
CA LEU A 176 -11.27 1.10 -0.38
C LEU A 176 -10.73 0.33 -1.60
N GLY A 177 -9.45 0.49 -1.92
CA GLY A 177 -8.76 -0.31 -2.93
C GLY A 177 -7.79 -1.29 -2.27
N ARG A 178 -7.52 -2.42 -2.93
CA ARG A 178 -6.52 -3.39 -2.54
C ARG A 178 -5.37 -3.35 -3.55
N ALA A 179 -4.17 -3.07 -3.05
CA ALA A 179 -2.94 -3.04 -3.84
C ALA A 179 -2.77 -4.31 -4.70
N THR A 180 -2.28 -4.16 -5.93
CA THR A 180 -2.13 -5.23 -6.94
C THR A 180 -3.42 -5.92 -7.41
N TYR A 181 -4.59 -5.57 -6.86
CA TYR A 181 -5.90 -6.03 -7.36
C TYR A 181 -6.56 -4.85 -8.08
N GLU A 182 -6.10 -4.53 -9.29
CA GLU A 182 -6.45 -3.30 -10.02
C GLU A 182 -7.97 -3.10 -10.14
N GLY A 183 -8.72 -4.17 -10.41
CA GLY A 183 -10.19 -4.13 -10.47
C GLY A 183 -10.87 -3.74 -9.14
N SER A 184 -10.25 -4.01 -7.99
CA SER A 184 -10.77 -3.57 -6.68
C SER A 184 -10.71 -2.06 -6.51
N THR A 185 -9.77 -1.39 -7.18
CA THR A 185 -9.64 0.06 -7.12
C THR A 185 -10.76 0.78 -7.88
N ASN A 186 -11.49 0.11 -8.79
CA ASN A 186 -12.63 0.66 -9.54
C ASN A 186 -12.44 2.14 -10.01
N GLY A 187 -11.24 2.50 -10.47
CA GLY A 187 -10.90 3.86 -10.92
C GLY A 187 -10.77 4.94 -9.83
N ILE A 188 -10.85 4.57 -8.55
CA ILE A 188 -10.67 5.46 -7.38
C ILE A 188 -9.23 5.47 -6.82
N TRP A 189 -8.28 4.80 -7.48
CA TRP A 189 -6.85 4.94 -7.21
C TRP A 189 -6.19 5.85 -8.27
N PRO A 190 -5.20 6.70 -7.91
CA PRO A 190 -4.79 7.08 -6.54
C PRO A 190 -5.67 8.21 -5.94
N TRP A 191 -6.89 8.39 -6.45
CA TRP A 191 -7.67 9.62 -6.23
C TRP A 191 -8.51 9.61 -4.97
N SER A 192 -8.40 10.67 -4.16
CA SER A 192 -9.47 11.08 -3.23
C SER A 192 -10.04 12.41 -3.69
N TYR A 193 -11.37 12.54 -3.56
CA TYR A 193 -12.12 13.71 -4.00
C TYR A 193 -12.90 14.28 -2.83
N ASP A 194 -12.52 15.46 -2.35
CA ASP A 194 -13.28 16.23 -1.36
C ASP A 194 -14.52 16.90 -1.96
N THR A 195 -14.44 17.24 -3.25
CA THR A 195 -15.43 18.02 -3.99
C THR A 195 -16.29 17.13 -4.89
N CYS A 196 -17.60 17.38 -4.89
CA CYS A 196 -18.51 16.73 -5.83
C CYS A 196 -18.29 17.22 -7.27
N ASP A 197 -17.81 16.33 -8.14
CA ASP A 197 -17.69 16.58 -9.57
C ASP A 197 -18.51 15.55 -10.35
N ARG A 198 -19.65 16.01 -10.89
CA ARG A 198 -20.60 15.14 -11.61
C ARG A 198 -20.04 14.60 -12.92
N ASP A 199 -19.08 15.29 -13.55
CA ASP A 199 -18.44 14.80 -14.78
C ASP A 199 -17.48 13.63 -14.48
N LYS A 200 -16.94 13.59 -13.26
CA LYS A 200 -16.05 12.52 -12.78
C LYS A 200 -16.75 11.44 -11.95
N GLN A 201 -18.08 11.44 -11.85
CA GLN A 201 -18.87 10.55 -10.95
C GLN A 201 -18.45 9.06 -10.98
N HIS A 202 -17.99 8.54 -12.12
CA HIS A 202 -17.47 7.18 -12.30
C HIS A 202 -16.13 6.90 -11.59
N ALA A 203 -15.29 7.91 -11.40
CA ALA A 203 -14.09 7.85 -10.57
C ALA A 203 -14.35 8.37 -9.15
N GLN A 204 -15.57 8.79 -8.84
CA GLN A 204 -15.99 9.25 -7.51
C GLN A 204 -17.18 8.43 -6.96
N HIS A 205 -17.10 7.09 -7.04
CA HIS A 205 -18.17 6.21 -6.56
C HIS A 205 -18.56 6.44 -5.09
N LEU A 206 -17.61 6.85 -4.25
CA LEU A 206 -17.83 7.32 -2.87
C LEU A 206 -17.46 8.81 -2.78
N SER A 207 -18.24 9.67 -3.44
CA SER A 207 -18.02 11.12 -3.55
C SER A 207 -18.68 11.93 -2.45
N GLY A 208 -18.22 13.17 -2.29
CA GLY A 208 -18.98 14.25 -1.66
C GLY A 208 -20.28 14.63 -2.39
N CYS A 209 -20.71 13.89 -3.40
CA CYS A 209 -21.96 14.10 -4.14
C CYS A 209 -23.19 13.42 -3.50
N SER A 210 -23.00 12.54 -2.50
CA SER A 210 -24.09 11.82 -1.84
C SER A 210 -24.55 12.56 -0.59
N SER A 211 -25.73 13.17 -0.66
CA SER A 211 -26.39 13.78 0.51
C SER A 211 -27.03 12.74 1.45
N VAL A 212 -27.08 11.48 1.04
CA VAL A 212 -27.52 10.34 1.86
C VAL A 212 -26.31 9.54 2.34
N ASN A 213 -26.36 9.04 3.57
CA ASN A 213 -25.39 8.12 4.11
C ASN A 213 -25.82 6.67 3.93
N HIS A 214 -24.84 5.82 3.61
CA HIS A 214 -24.97 4.37 3.65
C HIS A 214 -23.73 3.80 4.36
N TYR A 215 -23.85 2.60 4.93
CA TYR A 215 -22.75 1.86 5.55
C TYR A 215 -21.95 2.63 6.62
N GLY A 216 -22.61 3.53 7.37
CA GLY A 216 -21.97 4.31 8.43
C GLY A 216 -21.08 5.48 7.97
N MET A 217 -21.06 5.79 6.67
CA MET A 217 -20.25 6.89 6.13
C MET A 217 -20.89 8.27 6.38
N ASN A 218 -20.06 9.32 6.43
CA ASN A 218 -20.54 10.71 6.53
C ASN A 218 -21.15 11.16 5.18
N PRO A 219 -22.35 11.81 5.17
CA PRO A 219 -22.87 12.46 3.97
C PRO A 219 -21.91 13.52 3.44
N MET A 220 -21.95 13.77 2.12
CA MET A 220 -21.21 14.83 1.43
C MET A 220 -19.68 14.82 1.65
N MET A 221 -19.11 13.69 2.08
CA MET A 221 -17.68 13.57 2.37
C MET A 221 -17.07 12.45 1.53
N GLY A 222 -16.33 12.81 0.49
CA GLY A 222 -15.76 11.82 -0.42
C GLY A 222 -14.64 10.97 0.18
N ARG A 223 -14.36 9.86 -0.49
CA ARG A 223 -13.37 8.85 -0.12
C ARG A 223 -12.71 8.31 -1.39
N GLY A 224 -11.49 7.81 -1.22
CA GLY A 224 -10.66 7.33 -2.32
C GLY A 224 -9.71 6.24 -1.87
N SER A 225 -8.95 5.70 -2.82
CA SER A 225 -7.81 4.83 -2.54
C SER A 225 -6.53 5.63 -2.79
N THR A 226 -6.32 6.65 -1.96
CA THR A 226 -5.12 7.50 -2.00
C THR A 226 -3.88 6.71 -1.65
N GLU A 227 -2.84 6.90 -2.44
CA GLU A 227 -1.50 6.38 -2.19
C GLU A 227 -0.63 7.48 -1.57
N ILE A 228 0.15 7.11 -0.55
CA ILE A 228 1.17 7.97 0.06
C ILE A 228 2.44 7.15 0.17
N ASP A 229 3.45 7.55 -0.60
CA ASP A 229 4.77 6.93 -0.59
C ASP A 229 5.54 7.48 0.59
N ILE A 230 5.76 6.65 1.61
CA ILE A 230 6.68 6.95 2.71
C ILE A 230 8.11 6.85 2.19
N LEU A 231 8.34 5.90 1.29
CA LEU A 231 9.58 5.70 0.57
C LEU A 231 9.32 4.94 -0.73
N GLU A 232 9.78 5.46 -1.86
CA GLU A 232 9.83 4.71 -3.12
C GLU A 232 11.16 4.99 -3.81
N LEU A 233 11.96 3.96 -4.10
CA LEU A 233 13.33 4.17 -4.62
C LEU A 233 13.55 3.57 -6.01
N MET A 234 14.30 4.29 -6.82
CA MET A 234 14.83 3.81 -8.10
C MET A 234 16.37 3.87 -8.12
N PRO A 235 17.04 2.80 -7.62
CA PRO A 235 18.46 2.54 -7.82
C PRO A 235 18.89 2.49 -9.28
N GLY A 236 20.19 2.72 -9.51
CA GLY A 236 20.83 2.56 -10.81
C GLY A 236 21.85 3.65 -11.12
N GLU A 237 22.71 3.38 -12.10
CA GLU A 237 23.72 4.32 -12.57
C GLU A 237 23.10 5.68 -12.96
N LYS A 238 23.90 6.73 -12.75
CA LYS A 238 23.53 8.12 -12.97
C LYS A 238 23.06 8.35 -14.40
N GLY A 239 21.75 8.51 -14.55
CA GLY A 239 21.08 8.77 -15.81
C GLY A 239 19.77 9.49 -15.57
N TRP A 240 19.32 10.28 -16.56
CA TRP A 240 18.03 10.97 -16.50
C TRP A 240 16.88 9.97 -16.61
N LEU A 241 15.88 10.12 -15.74
CA LEU A 241 14.64 9.36 -15.82
C LEU A 241 13.77 9.88 -16.98
N PRO A 242 13.18 8.98 -17.80
CA PRO A 242 12.21 9.39 -18.81
C PRO A 242 10.99 10.03 -18.15
N SER A 243 10.31 10.93 -18.89
CA SER A 243 9.02 11.50 -18.49
C SER A 243 8.95 12.24 -17.15
N THR A 244 10.09 12.68 -16.59
CA THR A 244 10.12 13.50 -15.36
C THR A 244 10.16 15.01 -15.66
N ALA A 245 9.31 15.78 -14.98
CA ALA A 245 9.26 17.24 -15.04
C ALA A 245 9.07 17.83 -13.62
N PRO A 246 10.08 18.50 -13.02
CA PRO A 246 11.44 18.72 -13.55
C PRO A 246 12.20 17.40 -13.79
N LYS A 247 13.27 17.45 -14.58
CA LYS A 247 14.07 16.25 -14.87
C LYS A 247 14.76 15.72 -13.60
N ILE A 248 14.64 14.43 -13.35
CA ILE A 248 15.23 13.72 -12.21
C ILE A 248 16.32 12.74 -12.70
N GLN A 249 17.34 12.48 -11.88
CA GLN A 249 18.38 11.48 -12.15
C GLN A 249 18.36 10.35 -11.13
N ARG A 250 18.79 9.17 -11.54
CA ARG A 250 19.10 8.05 -10.61
C ARG A 250 20.47 8.25 -9.91
N PRO A 251 20.69 7.62 -8.74
CA PRO A 251 19.66 7.00 -7.90
C PRO A 251 18.69 8.06 -7.37
N TYR A 252 17.40 7.69 -7.29
CA TYR A 252 16.32 8.58 -6.90
C TYR A 252 15.49 7.96 -5.76
N GLY A 253 14.94 8.81 -4.91
CA GLY A 253 13.94 8.45 -3.91
C GLY A 253 12.77 9.43 -3.90
N ALA A 254 11.56 8.90 -3.92
CA ALA A 254 10.30 9.59 -3.84
C ALA A 254 9.70 9.43 -2.44
N MET A 255 9.07 10.49 -1.95
CA MET A 255 8.24 10.52 -0.74
C MET A 255 6.99 11.31 -1.10
N THR A 256 6.19 10.75 -2.01
CA THR A 256 5.12 11.48 -2.68
C THR A 256 3.79 11.27 -2.00
N LEU A 257 3.06 12.37 -1.86
CA LEU A 257 1.63 12.31 -1.61
C LEU A 257 0.95 12.21 -2.98
N GLN A 258 0.55 11.00 -3.41
CA GLN A 258 -0.21 10.81 -4.65
C GLN A 258 -1.68 11.21 -4.50
N VAL A 259 -1.92 12.36 -3.87
CA VAL A 259 -3.22 13.02 -3.83
C VAL A 259 -3.35 13.86 -5.11
N ALA A 260 -4.57 13.91 -5.66
CA ALA A 260 -4.88 14.96 -6.61
C ALA A 260 -5.00 16.30 -5.87
N PRO A 261 -4.13 17.30 -6.10
CA PRO A 261 -4.51 18.66 -5.76
C PRO A 261 -5.72 19.05 -6.63
N GLY A 262 -6.75 19.63 -6.02
CA GLY A 262 -7.60 20.59 -6.75
C GLY A 262 -6.73 21.80 -7.16
N VAL A 263 -7.01 22.58 -8.20
CA VAL A 263 -8.21 22.77 -9.07
C VAL A 263 -7.64 23.09 -10.49
N GLU A 264 -8.24 22.84 -11.65
CA GLU A 264 -9.67 22.65 -11.99
C GLU A 264 -9.98 21.35 -12.77
N LYS A 265 -9.50 21.23 -14.02
CA LYS A 265 -10.28 20.60 -15.09
C LYS A 265 -9.73 19.25 -15.54
N ASN A 266 -10.66 18.34 -15.87
CA ASN A 266 -10.46 17.05 -16.56
C ASN A 266 -9.07 16.41 -16.40
N ARG A 267 -8.87 15.61 -15.35
CA ARG A 267 -7.66 14.80 -15.15
C ARG A 267 -7.86 13.35 -15.63
N PRO A 268 -7.44 13.03 -16.87
CA PRO A 268 -7.01 11.69 -17.22
C PRO A 268 -5.52 11.68 -17.61
N GLN A 269 -4.76 10.73 -17.06
CA GLN A 269 -3.64 10.16 -17.80
C GLN A 269 -3.89 8.67 -17.94
N SER A 270 -3.72 8.15 -19.16
CA SER A 270 -4.23 6.85 -19.55
C SER A 270 -3.37 5.68 -19.07
N GLY A 271 -3.51 5.35 -17.79
CA GLY A 271 -3.92 3.98 -17.52
C GLY A 271 -5.20 3.73 -18.31
N HIS A 272 -5.24 2.69 -19.15
CA HIS A 272 -6.55 2.25 -19.65
C HIS A 272 -7.38 1.89 -18.40
N PRO A 273 -8.68 2.22 -18.35
CA PRO A 273 -9.50 1.67 -17.27
C PRO A 273 -9.36 0.14 -17.32
N PRO A 274 -9.32 -0.55 -16.17
CA PRO A 274 -9.28 -2.00 -16.13
C PRO A 274 -10.28 -2.57 -17.11
N GLY A 275 -9.80 -3.39 -18.05
CA GLY A 275 -10.62 -3.93 -19.13
C GLY A 275 -11.81 -4.65 -18.51
N ARG A 276 -12.99 -4.03 -18.57
CA ARG A 276 -14.21 -4.60 -17.98
C ARG A 276 -14.42 -5.95 -18.63
N VAL A 277 -14.51 -6.99 -17.81
CA VAL A 277 -14.67 -8.38 -18.28
C VAL A 277 -15.91 -8.47 -19.17
N GLY A 278 -15.68 -8.56 -20.49
CA GLY A 278 -16.73 -8.63 -21.52
C GLY A 278 -17.09 -7.35 -22.28
N GLU A 279 -16.46 -6.18 -22.03
CA GLU A 279 -16.67 -4.97 -22.87
C GLU A 279 -15.49 -4.72 -23.82
N HIS A 280 -15.65 -5.10 -25.10
CA HIS A 280 -14.67 -4.79 -26.15
C HIS A 280 -14.53 -3.27 -26.37
N VAL A 281 -13.46 -2.66 -25.87
CA VAL A 281 -13.01 -1.35 -26.37
C VAL A 281 -12.13 -1.59 -27.61
N ALA A 282 -12.75 -1.57 -28.79
CA ALA A 282 -12.05 -1.69 -30.07
C ALA A 282 -11.21 -0.42 -30.36
N SER A 283 -10.01 -0.33 -29.77
CA SER A 283 -9.08 0.78 -29.94
C SER A 283 -8.40 0.75 -31.32
N ARG A 284 -9.12 1.22 -32.34
CA ARG A 284 -8.50 1.64 -33.61
C ARG A 284 -7.56 2.82 -33.37
N GLU A 285 -6.26 2.54 -33.46
CA GLU A 285 -5.29 3.30 -34.26
C GLU A 285 -5.20 4.83 -34.00
N ARG A 286 -4.16 5.29 -33.27
CA ARG A 286 -3.10 6.19 -33.82
C ARG A 286 -2.06 6.71 -32.81
N ARG A 287 -0.81 6.69 -33.32
CA ARG A 287 0.44 7.40 -32.99
C ARG A 287 0.43 8.59 -32.00
N ALA A 288 1.39 8.49 -31.07
CA ALA A 288 2.45 9.46 -30.74
C ALA A 288 2.21 10.62 -29.75
N CYS A 289 3.30 10.89 -29.02
CA CYS A 289 3.57 11.91 -28.00
C CYS A 289 2.91 11.68 -26.63
#